data_AF-A0A950TCW4-F1
#
_entry.id   AF-A0A950TCW4-F1
#
_cell.length_a   1.000
_cell.length_b   1.000
_cell.length_c   1.000
_cell.angle_alpha   90.00
_cell.angle_beta   90.00
_cell.angle_gamma   90.00
#
_symmetry.space_group_name_H-M   'P 1'
#
loop_
_entity.id
_entity.type
_entity.pdbx_description
1 polymer ?
#
loop_
_entity_poly.entity_id
_entity_poly.type
_entity_poly.pdbx_seq_one_letter_code
_entity_poly.pdbx_strand_id
1 'polypeptide(L)' 'MFHFAMSDLMHLLATYGYWAVLIFIAIESTGIPFPGETMLLIAAIFAGTTHRLSIPLVILAAASGAIIGDNM' A
#
# COMPACT_ATOMS: atom_id res chain seq x y z
N MET A 1 8.45 -20.12 -2.05
CA MET A 1 7.13 -19.70 -1.52
C MET A 1 6.99 -18.17 -1.45
N PHE A 2 7.97 -17.42 -0.95
CA PHE A 2 7.94 -15.94 -0.86
C PHE A 2 7.90 -15.15 -2.19
N HIS A 3 8.33 -15.73 -3.31
CA HIS A 3 8.39 -15.01 -4.59
C HIS A 3 7.00 -14.65 -5.16
N PHE A 4 5.99 -15.50 -4.91
CA PHE A 4 4.63 -15.31 -5.43
C PHE A 4 3.92 -14.12 -4.76
N ALA A 5 4.03 -13.98 -3.43
CA ALA A 5 3.36 -12.90 -2.70
C ALA A 5 3.85 -11.51 -3.12
N MET A 6 5.16 -11.35 -3.37
CA MET A 6 5.71 -10.07 -3.82
C MET A 6 5.26 -9.71 -5.24
N SER A 7 5.20 -10.69 -6.15
CA SER A 7 4.67 -10.46 -7.50
C SER A 7 3.19 -10.07 -7.47
N ASP A 8 2.40 -10.67 -6.59
CA ASP A 8 0.97 -10.36 -6.45
C ASP A 8 0.77 -8.93 -5.89
N LEU A 9 1.52 -8.53 -4.86
CA LEU A 9 1.50 -7.17 -4.32
C LEU A 9 1.93 -6.13 -5.36
N MET A 10 2.98 -6.42 -6.13
CA MET A 10 3.44 -5.56 -7.22
C MET A 10 2.38 -5.44 -8.33
N HIS A 11 1.71 -6.54 -8.67
CA HIS A 11 0.62 -6.51 -9.65
C HIS A 11 -0.55 -5.66 -9.14
N LEU A 12 -0.95 -5.84 -7.88
CA LEU A 12 -2.01 -5.04 -7.26
C LEU A 12 -1.62 -3.56 -7.21
N LEU A 13 -0.38 -3.24 -6.82
CA LEU A 13 0.12 -1.87 -6.81
C LEU A 13 0.14 -1.26 -8.21
N ALA A 14 0.59 -2.00 -9.22
CA ALA A 14 0.63 -1.53 -10.60
C ALA A 14 -0.78 -1.31 -11.18
N THR A 15 -1.76 -2.09 -10.72
CA THR A 15 -3.16 -2.01 -11.19
C THR A 15 -3.95 -0.91 -10.47
N TYR A 16 -3.84 -0.84 -9.14
CA TYR A 16 -4.68 0.01 -8.29
C TYR A 16 -3.94 1.25 -7.75
N GLY A 17 -2.61 1.30 -7.85
CA GLY A 17 -1.80 2.46 -7.46
C GLY A 17 -2.03 2.88 -6.01
N TYR A 18 -2.32 4.16 -5.80
CA TYR A 18 -2.56 4.73 -4.47
C TYR A 18 -3.73 4.08 -3.72
N TRP A 19 -4.76 3.60 -4.43
CA TRP A 19 -5.89 2.91 -3.82
C TRP A 19 -5.47 1.60 -3.15
N ALA A 20 -4.49 0.92 -3.74
CA ALA A 20 -3.93 -0.31 -3.19
C ALA A 20 -3.31 -0.05 -1.81
N VAL A 21 -2.53 1.03 -1.70
CA VAL A 21 -1.90 1.47 -0.45
C VAL A 21 -2.96 1.84 0.60
N LEU A 22 -3.97 2.63 0.21
CA LEU A 22 -5.05 3.06 1.09
C LEU A 22 -5.81 1.88 1.68
N ILE A 23 -6.27 0.95 0.83
CA ILE A 23 -7.10 -0.18 1.26
C ILE A 23 -6.30 -1.14 2.14
N PHE A 24 -5.06 -1.44 1.77
CA PHE A 24 -4.24 -2.37 2.55
C PHE A 24 -3.95 -1.82 3.96
N ILE A 25 -3.62 -0.54 4.07
CA ILE A 25 -3.37 0.10 5.36
C ILE A 25 -4.66 0.24 6.16
N ALA A 26 -5.78 0.57 5.52
CA ALA A 26 -7.07 0.62 6.20
C ALA A 26 -7.43 -0.72 6.83
N ILE A 27 -7.28 -1.83 6.09
CA ILE A 27 -7.54 -3.18 6.60
C ILE A 27 -6.58 -3.56 7.74
N GLU A 28 -5.28 -3.27 7.59
CA GLU A 28 -4.31 -3.54 8.65
C GLU A 28 -4.62 -2.76 9.92
N SER A 29 -5.02 -1.49 9.76
CA SER A 29 -5.35 -0.59 10.87
C SER A 29 -6.64 -0.97 11.61
N THR A 30 -7.52 -1.82 11.04
CA THR A 30 -8.67 -2.39 11.77
C THR A 30 -8.26 -3.55 12.71
N GLY A 31 -6.97 -3.90 12.77
CA GLY A 31 -6.44 -5.02 13.56
C GLY A 31 -6.41 -6.37 12.85
N ILE A 32 -6.74 -6.42 11.55
CA ILE A 32 -6.57 -7.62 10.74
C ILE A 32 -5.10 -7.73 10.34
N PRO A 33 -4.41 -8.87 10.57
CA PRO A 33 -3.03 -9.04 10.12
C PRO A 33 -3.00 -9.08 8.59
N PHE A 34 -2.73 -7.93 7.98
CA PHE A 34 -2.70 -7.71 6.54
C PHE A 34 -1.39 -7.02 6.16
N PRO A 35 -0.81 -7.26 4.97
CA PRO A 35 0.51 -6.75 4.61
C PRO A 35 0.48 -5.27 4.15
N GLY A 36 -0.07 -4.35 4.94
CA GLY A 36 -0.19 -2.94 4.60
C GLY A 36 1.12 -2.16 4.69
N GLU A 37 1.91 -2.32 5.76
CA GLU A 37 3.27 -1.76 5.83
C GLU A 37 4.17 -2.26 4.68
N THR A 38 4.03 -3.54 4.32
CA THR A 38 4.77 -4.13 3.19
C THR A 38 4.35 -3.48 1.88
N MET A 39 3.04 -3.29 1.66
CA MET A 39 2.51 -2.60 0.49
C MET A 39 3.01 -1.14 0.41
N LEU A 40 3.08 -0.45 1.55
CA LEU A 40 3.60 0.91 1.63
C LEU A 40 5.08 1.00 1.23
N LEU A 41 5.91 0.09 1.74
CA LEU A 41 7.33 0.00 1.37
C LEU A 41 7.50 -0.26 -0.12
N ILE A 42 6.76 -1.22 -0.67
CA ILE A 42 6.78 -1.52 -2.11
C ILE A 42 6.34 -0.30 -2.92
N ALA A 43 5.28 0.40 -2.50
CA ALA A 43 4.81 1.61 -3.16
C ALA A 43 5.83 2.74 -3.14
N ALA A 44 6.54 2.93 -2.02
CA ALA A 44 7.61 3.91 -1.91
C ALA A 44 8.80 3.58 -2.84
N ILE A 45 9.22 2.32 -2.88
CA ILE A 45 10.30 1.86 -3.77
C ILE A 45 9.87 2.00 -5.23
N PHE A 46 8.64 1.62 -5.57
CA PHE A 46 8.10 1.73 -6.93
C PHE A 46 7.98 3.19 -7.37
N ALA A 47 7.52 4.08 -6.49
CA ALA A 47 7.48 5.52 -6.72
C ALA A 47 8.89 6.08 -6.97
N GLY A 48 9.87 5.73 -6.14
CA GLY A 48 11.25 6.21 -6.26
C GLY A 48 12.01 5.66 -7.47
N THR A 49 11.71 4.44 -7.92
CA THR A 49 12.39 3.81 -9.06
C THR A 49 11.76 4.18 -10.40
N THR A 50 10.43 4.15 -10.49
CA THR A 50 9.70 4.35 -11.76
C THR A 50 9.20 5.77 -11.98
N HIS A 51 9.13 6.58 -10.91
CA HIS A 51 8.52 7.92 -10.91
C HIS A 51 7.06 7.94 -11.40
N ARG A 52 6.38 6.77 -11.44
CA ARG A 52 4.97 6.65 -11.84
C ARG A 52 3.99 6.92 -10.71
N LEU A 53 4.43 6.81 -9.46
CA LEU A 53 3.71 7.31 -8.31
C LEU A 53 4.52 8.43 -7.65
N SER A 54 3.82 9.38 -7.04
CA SER A 54 4.41 10.46 -6.26
C SER A 54 4.44 10.06 -4.79
N ILE A 55 5.61 10.10 -4.17
CA ILE A 55 5.78 9.82 -2.73
C ILE A 55 4.79 10.62 -1.85
N PRO A 56 4.55 11.93 -2.08
CA PRO A 56 3.57 12.67 -1.28
C PRO A 56 2.15 12.08 -1.36
N LEU A 57 1.74 11.59 -2.52
CA LEU A 57 0.43 10.96 -2.71
C LEU A 57 0.38 9.56 -2.09
N VAL A 58 1.49 8.81 -2.09
CA VAL A 58 1.60 7.53 -1.36
C VAL A 58 1.44 7.76 0.15
N ILE A 59 2.10 8.78 0.70
CA ILE A 59 1.97 9.16 2.12
C ILE A 59 0.53 9.58 2.43
N LEU A 60 -0.09 10.39 1.57
CA LEU A 60 -1.47 10.84 1.76
C LEU A 60 -2.46 9.65 1.70
N ALA A 61 -2.26 8.71 0.77
CA ALA A 61 -3.06 7.49 0.68
C ALA A 61 -2.90 6.60 1.92
N ALA A 62 -1.67 6.45 2.43
CA ALA A 62 -1.39 5.71 3.64
C ALA A 62 -2.02 6.33 4.89
N ALA A 63 -1.82 7.64 5.08
CA ALA A 63 -2.39 8.35 6.22
C ALA A 63 -3.91 8.33 6.21
N SER A 64 -4.54 8.55 5.05
CA SER A 64 -6.00 8.45 4.92
C SER A 64 -6.50 7.02 5.16
N GLY A 65 -5.81 6.00 4.66
CA GLY A 65 -6.12 4.60 4.94
C GLY A 65 -6.07 4.28 6.43
N ALA A 66 -5.01 4.69 7.12
CA ALA A 66 -4.87 4.49 8.56
C ALA A 66 -5.99 5.18 9.36
N ILE A 67 -6.29 6.45 9.05
CA ILE A 67 -7.40 7.17 9.70
C ILE A 67 -8.73 6.44 9.46
N ILE A 68 -9.00 6.00 8.23
CA ILE A 68 -10.25 5.29 7.94
C ILE A 68 -10.31 3.97 8.72
N GLY A 69 -9.24 3.18 8.71
CA GLY A 69 -9.19 1.90 9.39
C GLY A 69 -9.29 1.99 10.91
N ASP A 70 -8.65 3.00 11.52
CA ASP A 70 -8.68 3.24 12.98
C ASP A 70 -10.07 3.70 13.47
N ASN A 71 -10.92 4.20 12.58
CA ASN A 71 -12.30 4.62 12.89
C ASN A 71 -13.35 3.51 12.62
N MET A 72 -12.94 2.30 12.23
CA MET A 72 -13.84 1.18 11.91
C MET A 72 -13.89 0.12 13.01
#